data_AF-A0A7C5NMK9-F1
#
_entry.id   AF-A0A7C5NMK9-F1
#
_cell.length_a   1.000
_cell.length_b   1.000
_cell.length_c   1.000
_cell.angle_alpha   90.00
_cell.angle_beta   90.00
_cell.angle_gamma   90.00
#
_symmetry.space_group_name_H-M   'P 1'
#
loop_
_entity.id
_entity.type
_entity.pdbx_description
1 polymer ?
#
loop_
_entity_poly.entity_id
_entity_poly.type
_entity_poly.pdbx_seq_one_letter_code
_entity_poly.pdbx_strand_id
1 'polypeptide(L)'
;MSEFLRAEIGASASRYQDEDTYLVAMRKFVLNIANNPEGYLDSWNLIDEIDPDEFGTQAHKLANDILAVSKTPLDKRGPADE
;
A
#
# COMPACT_ATOMS: atom_id res chain seq x y z
N MET A 1 2.51 10.40 1.44
CA MET A 1 2.21 9.02 1.90
C MET A 1 2.39 8.97 3.41
N SER A 2 1.35 8.58 4.16
CA SER A 2 1.35 8.57 5.64
C SER A 2 2.36 7.55 6.21
N GLU A 3 3.02 7.90 7.31
CA GLU A 3 3.94 7.01 8.02
C GLU A 3 3.23 5.75 8.57
N PHE A 4 1.97 5.88 8.96
CA PHE A 4 1.14 4.78 9.46
C PHE A 4 0.89 3.73 8.37
N LEU A 5 0.49 4.17 7.17
CA LEU A 5 0.28 3.27 6.03
C LEU A 5 1.57 2.54 5.67
N ARG A 6 2.71 3.23 5.70
CA ARG A 6 4.03 2.61 5.45
C ARG A 6 4.35 1.55 6.50
N ALA A 7 4.11 1.83 7.78
CA ALA A 7 4.34 0.91 8.87
C ALA A 7 3.43 -0.33 8.78
N GLU A 8 2.14 -0.16 8.47
CA GLU A 8 1.19 -1.27 8.31
C GLU A 8 1.56 -2.20 7.15
N ILE A 9 1.96 -1.63 6.01
CA ILE A 9 2.42 -2.38 4.84
C ILE A 9 3.66 -3.22 5.22
N GLY A 10 4.68 -2.59 5.83
CA GLY A 10 5.90 -3.28 6.26
C GLY A 10 5.64 -4.38 7.30
N ALA A 11 4.86 -4.08 8.33
CA ALA A 11 4.51 -5.04 9.38
C ALA A 11 3.70 -6.24 8.84
N SER A 12 2.99 -6.06 7.74
CA SER A 12 2.20 -7.13 7.12
C SER A 12 3.08 -8.12 6.36
N ALA A 13 4.31 -7.77 5.98
CA ALA A 13 5.18 -8.62 5.15
C ALA A 13 5.42 -10.00 5.77
N SER A 14 5.65 -10.08 7.09
CA SER A 14 5.90 -11.34 7.79
C SER A 14 4.72 -12.31 7.82
N ARG A 15 3.52 -11.87 7.39
CA ARG A 15 2.29 -12.68 7.40
C ARG A 15 2.08 -13.47 6.11
N TYR A 16 2.92 -13.25 5.10
CA TYR A 16 2.79 -13.89 3.80
C TYR A 16 4.00 -14.76 3.51
N GLN A 17 3.75 -15.87 2.81
CA GLN A 17 4.76 -16.89 2.53
C GLN A 17 5.79 -16.43 1.49
N ASP A 18 5.35 -15.60 0.54
CA ASP A 18 6.14 -15.14 -0.60
C ASP A 18 5.74 -13.72 -1.02
N GLU A 19 6.61 -13.10 -1.81
CA GLU A 19 6.47 -11.72 -2.27
C GLU A 19 5.21 -11.52 -3.12
N ASP A 20 4.89 -12.45 -4.02
CA ASP A 20 3.73 -12.31 -4.90
C ASP A 20 2.42 -12.30 -4.12
N THR A 21 2.28 -13.20 -3.15
CA THR A 21 1.12 -13.25 -2.27
C THR A 21 1.02 -11.97 -1.44
N TYR A 22 2.14 -11.47 -0.92
CA TYR A 22 2.21 -10.19 -0.22
C TYR A 22 1.78 -9.02 -1.11
N LEU A 23 2.32 -8.89 -2.32
CA LEU A 23 2.00 -7.79 -3.25
C LEU A 23 0.52 -7.82 -3.65
N VAL A 24 -0.05 -9.00 -3.90
CA VAL A 24 -1.50 -9.13 -4.18
C VAL A 24 -2.34 -8.65 -3.00
N ALA A 25 -1.98 -9.02 -1.78
CA ALA A 25 -2.70 -8.61 -0.58
C ALA A 25 -2.55 -7.11 -0.31
N MET A 26 -1.34 -6.55 -0.42
CA MET A 26 -1.08 -5.13 -0.23
C MET A 26 -1.78 -4.27 -1.27
N ARG A 27 -1.82 -4.71 -2.54
CA ARG A 27 -2.60 -4.02 -3.56
C ARG A 27 -4.08 -3.93 -3.17
N LYS A 28 -4.68 -5.03 -2.71
CA LYS A 28 -6.08 -5.04 -2.28
C LYS A 28 -6.31 -4.13 -1.08
N PHE A 29 -5.42 -4.16 -0.09
CA PHE A 29 -5.48 -3.31 1.08
C PHE A 29 -5.41 -1.82 0.72
N VAL A 30 -4.41 -1.43 -0.07
CA VAL A 30 -4.22 -0.04 -0.51
C VAL A 30 -5.37 0.43 -1.41
N LEU A 31 -5.92 -0.43 -2.27
CA LEU A 31 -7.13 -0.08 -3.05
C LEU A 31 -8.35 0.15 -2.16
N ASN A 32 -8.52 -0.63 -1.10
CA ASN A 32 -9.62 -0.42 -0.16
C ASN A 32 -9.51 0.95 0.52
N ILE A 33 -8.29 1.34 0.90
CA ILE A 33 -8.00 2.68 1.43
C ILE A 33 -8.28 3.75 0.38
N ALA A 34 -7.83 3.57 -0.86
CA ALA A 34 -8.06 4.54 -1.94
C ALA A 34 -9.55 4.75 -2.25
N ASN A 35 -10.38 3.71 -2.09
CA ASN A 35 -11.82 3.77 -2.31
C ASN A 35 -12.61 4.36 -1.13
N ASN A 36 -11.99 4.44 0.06
CA ASN A 36 -12.57 5.03 1.26
C ASN A 36 -11.49 5.70 2.12
N PRO A 37 -10.88 6.80 1.62
CA PRO A 37 -9.76 7.44 2.30
C PRO A 37 -10.19 8.06 3.63
N GLU A 38 -11.39 8.65 3.69
CA GLU A 38 -11.96 9.22 4.91
C GLU A 38 -12.03 8.20 6.04
N GLY A 39 -12.59 7.01 5.80
CA GLY A 39 -12.71 5.98 6.83
C GLY A 39 -11.36 5.49 7.37
N TYR A 40 -10.34 5.44 6.50
CA TYR A 40 -8.98 5.11 6.95
C TYR A 40 -8.39 6.25 7.79
N LEU A 41 -8.47 7.48 7.32
CA LEU A 41 -7.93 8.64 8.03
C LEU A 41 -8.62 8.87 9.38
N ASP A 42 -9.94 8.71 9.44
CA ASP A 42 -10.73 8.78 10.68
C ASP A 42 -10.27 7.72 11.69
N SER A 43 -10.06 6.48 11.25
CA SER A 43 -9.56 5.39 12.13
C SER A 43 -8.20 5.66 12.75
N TRP A 44 -7.39 6.52 12.13
CA TRP A 44 -6.09 6.96 12.61
C TRP A 44 -6.10 8.34 13.27
N ASN A 45 -7.26 9.00 13.40
CA ASN A 45 -7.43 10.39 13.83
C ASN A 45 -6.62 11.39 12.99
N LEU A 46 -6.52 11.16 11.69
CA LEU A 46 -5.76 12.00 10.74
C LEU A 46 -6.65 12.84 9.81
N ILE A 47 -7.97 12.72 9.93
CA ILE A 47 -8.92 13.33 8.98
C ILE A 47 -8.87 14.86 8.97
N ASP A 48 -8.48 15.48 10.08
CA ASP A 48 -8.31 16.93 10.20
C ASP A 48 -6.91 17.41 9.75
N GLU A 49 -5.96 16.49 9.58
CA GLU A 49 -4.56 16.79 9.26
C GLU A 49 -4.21 16.54 7.79
N ILE A 50 -4.94 15.63 7.14
CA ILE A 50 -4.64 15.13 5.80
C ILE A 50 -5.88 15.28 4.92
N ASP A 51 -5.69 15.86 3.74
CA ASP A 51 -6.72 15.91 2.70
C ASP A 51 -7.09 14.49 2.21
N PRO A 52 -8.34 14.02 2.43
CA PRO A 52 -8.77 12.69 2.02
C PRO A 52 -8.69 12.45 0.50
N ASP A 53 -8.93 13.47 -0.33
CA ASP A 53 -8.91 13.34 -1.78
C ASP A 53 -7.47 13.19 -2.29
N GLU A 54 -6.56 14.01 -1.76
CA GLU A 54 -5.13 13.88 -2.07
C GLU A 54 -4.59 12.52 -1.60
N PHE A 55 -4.95 12.11 -0.38
CA PHE A 55 -4.54 10.84 0.19
C PHE A 55 -5.06 9.65 -0.63
N GLY A 56 -6.34 9.67 -1.01
CA GLY A 56 -6.95 8.67 -1.88
C GLY A 56 -6.26 8.57 -3.24
N THR A 57 -5.90 9.70 -3.83
CA THR A 57 -5.14 9.76 -5.09
C THR A 57 -3.75 9.13 -4.94
N GLN A 58 -3.04 9.45 -3.85
CA GLN A 58 -1.74 8.85 -3.56
C GLN A 58 -1.83 7.33 -3.31
N ALA A 59 -2.86 6.87 -2.59
CA ALA A 59 -3.12 5.45 -2.36
C ALA A 59 -3.43 4.72 -3.68
N HIS A 60 -4.25 5.31 -4.56
CA HIS A 60 -4.56 4.74 -5.86
C HIS A 60 -3.30 4.61 -6.74
N LYS A 61 -2.42 5.61 -6.71
CA LYS A 61 -1.11 5.55 -7.39
C LYS A 61 -0.26 4.40 -6.84
N LEU A 62 -0.14 4.27 -5.52
CA LEU A 62 0.61 3.20 -4.88
C LEU A 62 0.06 1.81 -5.25
N ALA A 63 -1.26 1.62 -5.29
CA ALA A 63 -1.86 0.37 -5.73
C ALA A 63 -1.51 0.00 -7.17
N ASN A 64 -1.37 0.99 -8.05
CA ASN A 64 -0.93 0.78 -9.43
C ASN A 64 0.56 0.48 -9.52
N ASP A 65 1.39 1.13 -8.70
CA ASP A 65 2.82 0.84 -8.61
C ASP A 65 3.05 -0.60 -8.12
N ILE A 66 2.31 -1.06 -7.09
CA ILE A 66 2.34 -2.45 -6.62
C ILE A 66 1.93 -3.42 -7.74
N LEU A 67 0.88 -3.08 -8.51
CA LEU A 67 0.46 -3.90 -9.65
C LEU A 67 1.56 -4.00 -10.71
N ALA A 68 2.24 -2.89 -11.01
CA ALA A 68 3.34 -2.88 -11.96
C ALA A 68 4.48 -3.79 -11.50
N VAL A 69 4.88 -3.70 -10.22
CA VAL A 69 5.90 -4.58 -9.63
C VAL A 69 5.47 -6.04 -9.68
N SER A 70 4.22 -6.36 -9.30
CA SER A 70 3.72 -7.75 -9.34
C SER A 70 3.73 -8.36 -10.74
N LYS A 71 3.66 -7.53 -11.79
CA LYS A 71 3.73 -7.96 -13.19
C LYS A 71 5.17 -8.07 -13.71
N THR A 72 6.13 -7.46 -13.03
CA THR A 72 7.55 -7.64 -13.32
C THR A 72 7.97 -9.03 -12.85
N PRO A 73 8.63 -9.83 -13.70
CA PRO A 73 9.20 -11.12 -13.29
C PRO A 73 10.10 -10.97 -12.08
N LEU A 74 10.06 -11.93 -11.14
CA LEU A 74 10.78 -11.84 -9.86
C LEU A 74 12.28 -11.57 -10.04
N ASP A 75 12.91 -12.20 -11.02
CA ASP A 75 14.32 -12.05 -11.40
C ASP A 75 14.67 -10.66 -11.98
N LYS A 76 13.65 -9.85 -12.30
CA LYS A 76 13.77 -8.49 -12.84
C LYS A 76 13.20 -7.42 -11.91
N ARG A 77 12.67 -7.82 -10.75
CA ARG A 77 12.35 -6.84 -9.70
C ARG A 77 13.67 -6.25 -9.20
N GLY A 78 13.60 -5.09 -8.54
CA GLY A 78 14.78 -4.42 -7.99
C GLY A 78 15.64 -5.41 -7.21
N PRO A 79 16.94 -5.15 -7.07
CA PRO A 79 17.85 -6.10 -6.46
C PRO A 79 17.29 -6.57 -5.10
N ALA A 80 17.37 -7.88 -4.85
CA ALA A 80 17.25 -8.42 -3.51
C ALA A 80 18.51 -8.00 -2.74
N ASP A 81 18.65 -6.71 -2.48
CA ASP A 81 19.79 -6.20 -1.73
C ASP A 81 19.63 -6.63 -0.26
N GLU A 82 20.73 -7.23 0.22
CA GLU A 82 21.02 -7.80 1.54
C GLU A 82 20.97 -6.78 2.68
#